data_AF-A0A2P6W0B7-F1
#
_entry.id   AF-A0A2P6W0B7-F1
#
_cell.length_a   1.000
_cell.length_b   1.000
_cell.length_c   1.000
_cell.angle_alpha   90.00
_cell.angle_beta   90.00
_cell.angle_gamma   90.00
#
_symmetry.space_group_name_H-M   'P 1'
#
loop_
_entity.id
_entity.type
_entity.pdbx_description
1 polymer ?
#
loop_
_entity_poly.entity_id
_entity_poly.type
_entity_poly.pdbx_seq_one_letter_code
_entity_poly.pdbx_strand_id
1 'polypeptide(L)'
;MSDGEVSLSAEELAFQVLDKSYPNFFDPEDEQYDTSAVVVDEYGRGSAGVDIENTNYTTGFWALTNAVHEGLQNGGRKFSDAVIVTEDPDYRLRGTDLESLYGFIDVEMSLKVCNTALDEKMFYRVVERDEDDAVIPHIDEGVEVVDESFEPYSSYLELDTDRSKEEVERELIDIAEQGMEKAYADDSGFEVGSALMTFDGIVYPYSNKEHEDDRKLTAHSEDVFAKAVRYGEEPGDFDKIVIATSTPEGGSSCGNCLQTMAEFQDISRGHEDLDLVFAGQEDVMRRKLSEDFPLPFSPGNL
;
A
#
# COMPACT_ATOMS: atom_id res chain seq x y z
N MET A 1 -29.41 -4.02 -12.12
CA MET A 1 -29.13 -5.46 -12.29
C MET A 1 -28.11 -5.74 -11.22
N SER A 2 -28.37 -6.70 -10.31
CA SER A 2 -27.39 -7.04 -9.28
C SER A 2 -26.16 -7.58 -9.97
N ASP A 3 -25.05 -6.86 -9.91
CA ASP A 3 -23.75 -7.36 -10.32
C ASP A 3 -23.55 -8.69 -9.60
N GLY A 4 -23.34 -9.77 -10.36
CA GLY A 4 -23.11 -11.07 -9.76
C GLY A 4 -21.84 -11.00 -8.93
N GLU A 5 -21.94 -11.28 -7.64
CA GLU A 5 -20.80 -11.43 -6.72
C GLU A 5 -19.78 -12.37 -7.38
N VAL A 6 -18.67 -11.80 -7.86
CA VAL A 6 -17.56 -12.57 -8.42
C VAL A 6 -16.75 -13.08 -7.23
N SER A 7 -17.04 -14.31 -6.84
CA SER A 7 -16.27 -15.06 -5.85
C SER A 7 -14.91 -15.40 -6.45
N LEU A 8 -13.82 -14.88 -5.89
CA LEU A 8 -12.44 -15.13 -6.35
C LEU A 8 -11.65 -15.84 -5.24
N SER A 9 -10.77 -16.74 -5.64
CA SER A 9 -9.69 -17.26 -4.78
C SER A 9 -8.56 -16.24 -4.63
N ALA A 10 -7.70 -16.42 -3.62
CA ALA A 10 -6.54 -15.54 -3.40
C ALA A 10 -5.57 -15.61 -4.57
N GLU A 11 -5.40 -16.80 -5.15
CA GLU A 11 -4.60 -16.98 -6.36
C GLU A 11 -5.21 -16.24 -7.56
N GLU A 12 -6.51 -16.35 -7.79
CA GLU A 12 -7.16 -15.65 -8.92
C GLU A 12 -7.04 -14.13 -8.77
N LEU A 13 -7.21 -13.58 -7.56
CA LEU A 13 -7.03 -12.15 -7.34
C LEU A 13 -5.58 -11.73 -7.53
N ALA A 14 -4.61 -12.50 -7.03
CA ALA A 14 -3.19 -12.21 -7.21
C ALA A 14 -2.82 -12.17 -8.70
N PHE A 15 -3.31 -13.11 -9.51
CA PHE A 15 -3.13 -13.08 -10.96
C PHE A 15 -3.81 -11.88 -11.63
N GLN A 16 -4.98 -11.46 -11.16
CA GLN A 16 -5.72 -10.33 -11.73
C GLN A 16 -5.03 -8.98 -11.53
N VAL A 17 -4.25 -8.82 -10.45
CA VAL A 17 -3.53 -7.57 -10.16
C VAL A 17 -2.06 -7.63 -10.54
N LEU A 18 -1.57 -8.75 -11.08
CA LEU A 18 -0.14 -8.92 -11.42
C LEU A 18 0.33 -7.85 -12.43
N ASP A 19 -0.48 -7.55 -13.44
CA ASP A 19 -0.17 -6.55 -14.47
C ASP A 19 -0.24 -5.10 -13.96
N LYS A 20 -0.58 -4.91 -12.67
CA LYS A 20 -0.57 -3.61 -11.99
C LYS A 20 0.72 -3.38 -11.20
N SER A 21 1.57 -4.40 -11.11
CA SER A 21 2.93 -4.21 -10.61
C SER A 21 3.61 -3.13 -11.43
N TYR A 22 4.45 -2.37 -10.73
CA TYR A 22 5.18 -1.28 -11.32
C TYR A 22 6.66 -1.39 -10.93
N PRO A 23 7.34 -2.47 -11.36
CA PRO A 23 8.76 -2.64 -11.11
C PRO A 23 9.52 -1.65 -12.01
N ASN A 24 10.26 -0.73 -11.38
CA ASN A 24 10.84 0.50 -11.91
C ASN A 24 9.91 1.49 -12.59
N PHE A 25 9.89 2.68 -12.02
CA PHE A 25 9.48 3.89 -12.72
C PHE A 25 10.56 4.50 -13.65
N PHE A 26 11.79 3.96 -13.67
CA PHE A 26 12.94 4.70 -14.20
C PHE A 26 13.75 4.00 -15.30
N ASP A 27 13.98 2.69 -15.19
CA ASP A 27 14.74 1.94 -16.20
C ASP A 27 13.91 0.85 -16.88
N PRO A 28 13.27 1.15 -18.03
CA PRO A 28 12.54 0.16 -18.81
C PRO A 28 13.47 -0.83 -19.54
N GLU A 29 14.80 -0.66 -19.49
CA GLU A 29 15.77 -1.59 -20.07
C GLU A 29 16.24 -2.68 -19.06
N ASP A 30 16.00 -2.52 -17.76
CA ASP A 30 16.27 -3.56 -16.75
C ASP A 30 15.19 -4.65 -16.80
N GLU A 31 15.62 -5.92 -16.90
CA GLU A 31 14.72 -7.08 -16.83
C GLU A 31 14.03 -7.10 -15.47
N GLN A 32 12.72 -6.90 -15.50
CA GLN A 32 11.90 -6.74 -14.31
C GLN A 32 10.66 -7.60 -14.38
N TYR A 33 10.26 -8.03 -13.20
CA TYR A 33 9.35 -9.13 -13.04
C TYR A 33 8.19 -8.68 -12.18
N ASP A 34 7.00 -8.77 -12.72
CA ASP A 34 5.80 -8.44 -11.98
C ASP A 34 5.67 -9.39 -10.78
N THR A 35 5.33 -8.81 -9.64
CA THR A 35 5.07 -9.55 -8.42
C THR A 35 3.85 -8.95 -7.72
N SER A 36 2.88 -9.81 -7.42
CA SER A 36 1.68 -9.48 -6.66
C SER A 36 1.52 -10.41 -5.47
N ALA A 37 0.75 -9.99 -4.49
CA ALA A 37 0.41 -10.80 -3.34
C ALA A 37 -1.02 -10.55 -2.90
N VAL A 38 -1.61 -11.53 -2.22
CA VAL A 38 -2.89 -11.45 -1.55
C VAL A 38 -2.75 -12.04 -0.16
N VAL A 39 -3.31 -11.37 0.85
CA VAL A 39 -3.49 -11.93 2.19
C VAL A 39 -4.97 -12.09 2.48
N VAL A 40 -5.34 -13.12 3.25
CA VAL A 40 -6.71 -13.38 3.70
C VAL A 40 -6.76 -13.21 5.20
N ASP A 41 -7.67 -12.34 5.66
CA ASP A 41 -7.82 -12.00 7.07
C ASP A 41 -8.70 -13.00 7.86
N GLU A 42 -8.79 -12.80 9.18
CA GLU A 42 -9.55 -13.67 10.08
C GLU A 42 -11.08 -13.72 9.79
N TYR A 43 -11.57 -12.85 8.91
CA TYR A 43 -12.96 -12.80 8.45
C TYR A 43 -13.16 -13.44 7.07
N GLY A 44 -12.10 -14.00 6.49
CA GLY A 44 -12.10 -14.58 5.15
C GLY A 44 -12.13 -13.53 4.03
N ARG A 45 -11.61 -12.32 4.26
CA ARG A 45 -11.55 -11.25 3.25
C ARG A 45 -10.14 -11.15 2.68
N GLY A 46 -10.02 -11.13 1.36
CA GLY A 46 -8.73 -10.99 0.70
C GLY A 46 -8.38 -9.54 0.39
N SER A 47 -7.12 -9.18 0.63
CA SER A 47 -6.53 -7.88 0.30
C SER A 47 -5.28 -8.09 -0.53
N ALA A 48 -5.17 -7.39 -1.66
CA ALA A 48 -4.05 -7.54 -2.57
C ALA A 48 -3.05 -6.38 -2.48
N GLY A 49 -1.80 -6.67 -2.83
CA GLY A 49 -0.71 -5.72 -3.00
C GLY A 49 0.10 -6.08 -4.22
N VAL A 50 0.78 -5.09 -4.78
CA VAL A 50 1.65 -5.24 -5.95
C VAL A 50 3.01 -4.63 -5.65
N ASP A 51 4.04 -5.12 -6.32
CA ASP A 51 5.38 -4.60 -6.21
C ASP A 51 5.52 -3.26 -6.93
N ILE A 52 6.17 -2.30 -6.28
CA ILE A 52 6.39 -0.95 -6.81
C ILE A 52 7.78 -0.50 -6.40
N GLU A 53 8.62 -0.16 -7.37
CA GLU A 53 9.98 0.31 -7.10
C GLU A 53 10.15 1.81 -7.36
N ASN A 54 10.68 2.51 -6.35
CA ASN A 54 10.99 3.94 -6.36
C ASN A 54 12.49 4.20 -6.59
N THR A 55 12.87 5.38 -7.10
CA THR A 55 14.27 5.71 -7.45
C THR A 55 15.25 5.61 -6.30
N ASN A 56 14.78 5.80 -5.07
CA ASN A 56 15.68 5.87 -3.93
C ASN A 56 16.02 4.48 -3.38
N TYR A 57 15.54 3.37 -3.96
CA TYR A 57 15.78 1.97 -3.54
C TYR A 57 15.57 1.68 -2.04
N THR A 58 15.05 2.65 -1.29
CA THR A 58 14.89 2.65 0.17
C THR A 58 13.43 2.63 0.56
N THR A 59 12.53 2.87 -0.39
CA THR A 59 11.07 2.98 -0.26
C THR A 59 10.35 2.12 -1.31
N GLY A 60 10.96 0.99 -1.71
CA GLY A 60 10.26 0.01 -2.54
C GLY A 60 9.09 -0.57 -1.76
N PHE A 61 7.93 -0.68 -2.41
CA PHE A 61 6.73 -1.24 -1.81
C PHE A 61 6.56 -2.68 -2.26
N TRP A 62 6.92 -3.62 -1.39
CA TRP A 62 6.85 -5.04 -1.70
C TRP A 62 5.41 -5.53 -1.71
N ALA A 63 5.08 -6.39 -2.67
CA ALA A 63 3.71 -6.86 -2.88
C ALA A 63 3.05 -7.44 -1.62
N LEU A 64 3.75 -8.30 -0.87
CA LEU A 64 3.21 -8.90 0.36
C LEU A 64 3.00 -7.86 1.46
N THR A 65 3.94 -6.93 1.63
CA THR A 65 3.82 -5.82 2.59
C THR A 65 2.58 -4.97 2.29
N ASN A 66 2.40 -4.60 1.03
CA ASN A 66 1.23 -3.83 0.59
C ASN A 66 -0.08 -4.58 0.81
N ALA A 67 -0.10 -5.89 0.57
CA ALA A 67 -1.28 -6.73 0.80
C ALA A 67 -1.67 -6.73 2.29
N VAL A 68 -0.69 -6.90 3.19
CA VAL A 68 -0.87 -6.80 4.64
C VAL A 68 -1.38 -5.41 5.02
N HIS A 69 -0.75 -4.34 4.54
CA HIS A 69 -1.16 -2.97 4.83
C HIS A 69 -2.62 -2.71 4.44
N GLU A 70 -3.01 -3.10 3.22
CA GLU A 70 -4.39 -2.99 2.77
C GLU A 70 -5.36 -3.80 3.65
N GLY A 71 -4.99 -5.03 4.03
CA GLY A 71 -5.77 -5.83 4.97
C GLY A 71 -6.01 -5.12 6.31
N LEU A 72 -4.97 -4.47 6.85
CA LEU A 72 -5.06 -3.67 8.06
C LEU A 72 -5.94 -2.42 7.90
N GLN A 73 -5.88 -1.74 6.74
CA GLN A 73 -6.78 -0.62 6.41
C GLN A 73 -8.24 -1.06 6.40
N ASN A 74 -8.49 -2.29 5.96
CA ASN A 74 -9.82 -2.89 5.87
C ASN A 74 -10.28 -3.52 7.21
N GLY A 75 -9.50 -3.33 8.27
CA GLY A 75 -9.84 -3.74 9.64
C GLY A 75 -9.44 -5.16 9.99
N GLY A 76 -8.76 -5.88 9.08
CA GLY A 76 -8.10 -7.13 9.42
C GLY A 76 -7.06 -6.91 10.51
N ARG A 77 -6.81 -7.92 11.33
CA ARG A 77 -5.81 -7.87 12.40
C ARG A 77 -4.90 -9.09 12.40
N LYS A 78 -5.39 -10.21 11.89
CA LYS A 78 -4.66 -11.45 11.77
C LYS A 78 -4.95 -12.08 10.41
N PHE A 79 -3.94 -12.70 9.81
CA PHE A 79 -4.04 -13.29 8.48
C PHE A 79 -3.75 -14.80 8.55
N SER A 80 -4.59 -15.60 7.90
CA SER A 80 -4.50 -17.05 7.88
C SER A 80 -3.85 -17.59 6.62
N ASP A 81 -3.94 -16.86 5.51
CA ASP A 81 -3.48 -17.31 4.21
C ASP A 81 -2.83 -16.16 3.44
N ALA A 82 -1.80 -16.48 2.67
CA ALA A 82 -1.16 -15.58 1.74
C ALA A 82 -0.83 -16.30 0.42
N VAL A 83 -0.97 -15.58 -0.68
CA VAL A 83 -0.54 -16.02 -2.01
C VAL A 83 0.37 -14.95 -2.60
N ILE A 84 1.49 -15.35 -3.17
CA ILE A 84 2.37 -14.51 -3.97
C ILE A 84 2.38 -15.07 -5.39
N VAL A 85 2.22 -14.21 -6.38
CA VAL A 85 2.42 -14.54 -7.79
C VAL A 85 3.60 -13.70 -8.28
N THR A 86 4.57 -14.33 -8.94
CA THR A 86 5.79 -13.65 -9.39
C THR A 86 6.24 -14.18 -10.74
N GLU A 87 6.77 -13.29 -11.57
CA GLU A 87 7.43 -13.62 -12.83
C GLU A 87 8.95 -13.78 -12.68
N ASP A 88 9.53 -13.53 -11.50
CA ASP A 88 10.97 -13.59 -11.29
C ASP A 88 11.43 -15.05 -11.20
N PRO A 89 12.21 -15.57 -12.18
CA PRO A 89 12.69 -16.96 -12.15
C PRO A 89 13.63 -17.24 -10.97
N ASP A 90 14.24 -16.21 -10.41
CA ASP A 90 15.14 -16.28 -9.27
C ASP A 90 14.44 -15.95 -7.94
N TYR A 91 13.12 -15.70 -7.95
CA TYR A 91 12.37 -15.33 -6.74
C TYR A 91 12.59 -16.33 -5.61
N ARG A 92 12.96 -15.80 -4.45
CA ARG A 92 12.99 -16.54 -3.18
C ARG A 92 12.25 -15.71 -2.16
N LEU A 93 11.54 -16.37 -1.24
CA LEU A 93 10.93 -15.67 -0.12
C LEU A 93 12.03 -15.00 0.70
N ARG A 94 11.97 -13.66 0.82
CA ARG A 94 13.00 -12.84 1.46
C ARG A 94 12.69 -12.69 2.94
N GLY A 95 13.72 -12.36 3.72
CA GLY A 95 13.54 -11.98 5.13
C GLY A 95 12.56 -10.81 5.28
N THR A 96 12.56 -9.86 4.35
CA THR A 96 11.64 -8.70 4.35
C THR A 96 10.18 -9.08 4.09
N ASP A 97 9.94 -10.10 3.26
CA ASP A 97 8.58 -10.62 3.05
C ASP A 97 8.04 -11.23 4.36
N LEU A 98 8.91 -11.95 5.08
CA LEU A 98 8.57 -12.52 6.39
C LEU A 98 8.42 -11.44 7.48
N GLU A 99 9.29 -10.42 7.51
CA GLU A 99 9.19 -9.28 8.44
C GLU A 99 7.80 -8.61 8.31
N SER A 100 7.23 -8.54 7.11
CA SER A 100 5.89 -7.98 6.86
C SER A 100 4.73 -8.76 7.50
N LEU A 101 4.96 -10.03 7.87
CA LEU A 101 3.97 -10.88 8.52
C LEU A 101 4.07 -10.88 10.04
N TYR A 102 5.13 -10.27 10.59
CA TYR A 102 5.40 -10.25 12.01
C TYR A 102 4.22 -9.64 12.78
N GLY A 103 3.73 -10.33 13.81
CA GLY A 103 2.66 -9.85 14.67
C GLY A 103 1.27 -9.94 14.02
N PHE A 104 1.19 -10.30 12.74
CA PHE A 104 -0.05 -10.37 11.97
C PHE A 104 -0.43 -11.80 11.57
N ILE A 105 0.34 -12.82 11.96
CA ILE A 105 -0.06 -14.22 11.78
C ILE A 105 -1.02 -14.60 12.91
N ASP A 106 -2.08 -15.36 12.59
CA ASP A 106 -3.02 -15.86 13.60
C ASP A 106 -2.37 -16.94 14.49
N VAL A 107 -2.76 -18.21 14.33
CA VAL A 107 -2.09 -19.34 15.00
C VAL A 107 -1.01 -19.93 14.08
N GLU A 108 -1.29 -19.95 12.79
CA GLU A 108 -0.43 -20.36 11.69
C GLU A 108 -0.94 -19.67 10.42
N MET A 109 -0.05 -19.38 9.49
CA MET A 109 -0.40 -18.88 8.17
C MET A 109 0.04 -19.88 7.10
N SER A 110 -0.83 -20.12 6.14
CA SER A 110 -0.49 -20.80 4.89
C SER A 110 0.05 -19.80 3.88
N LEU A 111 1.19 -20.08 3.24
CA LEU A 111 1.76 -19.23 2.19
C LEU A 111 2.03 -20.05 0.93
N LYS A 112 1.44 -19.61 -0.19
CA LYS A 112 1.64 -20.20 -1.52
C LYS A 112 2.39 -19.20 -2.40
N VAL A 113 3.45 -19.66 -3.06
CA VAL A 113 4.16 -18.87 -4.08
C VAL A 113 3.97 -19.53 -5.44
N CYS A 114 3.37 -18.80 -6.38
CA CYS A 114 3.17 -19.18 -7.76
C CYS A 114 4.22 -18.46 -8.63
N ASN A 115 5.22 -19.20 -9.11
CA ASN A 115 6.23 -18.66 -10.01
C ASN A 115 5.84 -18.97 -11.47
N THR A 116 5.44 -17.95 -12.22
CA THR A 116 4.93 -18.10 -13.58
C THR A 116 6.04 -18.37 -14.59
N ALA A 117 7.26 -17.85 -14.35
CA ALA A 117 8.41 -18.07 -15.21
C ALA A 117 8.90 -19.53 -15.19
N LEU A 118 8.72 -20.21 -14.06
CA LEU A 118 9.11 -21.61 -13.87
C LEU A 118 7.94 -22.60 -14.04
N ASP A 119 6.68 -22.14 -14.09
CA ASP A 119 5.48 -22.97 -13.98
C ASP A 119 5.49 -23.83 -12.69
N GLU A 120 5.95 -23.21 -11.59
CA GLU A 120 6.15 -23.87 -10.29
C GLU A 120 5.27 -23.27 -9.20
N LYS A 121 4.80 -24.13 -8.29
CA LYS A 121 4.10 -23.73 -7.06
C LYS A 121 4.85 -24.24 -5.85
N MET A 122 5.18 -23.33 -4.94
CA MET A 122 5.83 -23.63 -3.67
C MET A 122 4.86 -23.36 -2.53
N PHE A 123 4.92 -24.21 -1.50
CA PHE A 123 4.00 -24.15 -0.38
C PHE A 123 4.74 -24.14 0.94
N TYR A 124 4.35 -23.19 1.78
CA TYR A 124 4.99 -22.87 3.03
C TYR A 124 3.92 -22.79 4.11
N ARG A 125 4.26 -23.27 5.30
CA ARG A 125 3.55 -22.93 6.53
C ARG A 125 4.41 -21.94 7.28
N VAL A 126 3.84 -20.80 7.62
CA VAL A 126 4.49 -19.75 8.40
C VAL A 126 3.94 -19.82 9.82
N VAL A 127 4.82 -19.98 10.80
CA VAL A 127 4.46 -20.01 12.22
C VAL A 127 5.24 -18.95 12.98
N GLU A 128 4.54 -18.22 13.83
CA GLU A 128 5.15 -17.32 14.80
C GLU A 128 5.78 -18.14 15.95
N ARG A 129 7.06 -17.91 16.23
CA ARG A 129 7.76 -18.52 17.39
C ARG A 129 8.41 -17.44 18.24
N ASP A 130 8.27 -17.58 19.56
CA ASP A 130 8.99 -16.75 20.52
C ASP A 130 10.49 -17.11 20.51
N GLU A 131 11.32 -16.24 19.94
CA GLU A 131 12.77 -16.29 20.00
C GLU A 131 13.32 -14.95 20.53
N ASP A 132 14.11 -14.99 21.62
CA ASP A 132 14.78 -13.81 22.18
C ASP A 132 13.89 -12.56 22.40
N ASP A 133 12.71 -12.76 23.00
CA ASP A 133 11.67 -11.73 23.25
C ASP A 133 11.00 -11.15 21.98
N ALA A 134 11.17 -11.81 20.82
CA ALA A 134 10.58 -11.47 19.53
C ALA A 134 9.79 -12.65 18.93
N VAL A 135 8.69 -12.37 18.23
CA VAL A 135 7.82 -13.35 17.58
C VAL A 135 8.18 -13.49 16.10
N ILE A 136 9.04 -14.45 15.75
CA ILE A 136 9.60 -14.55 14.40
C ILE A 136 8.83 -15.57 13.54
N PRO A 137 8.47 -15.23 12.29
CA PRO A 137 7.90 -16.18 11.35
C PRO A 137 8.92 -17.22 10.85
N HIS A 138 8.61 -18.51 11.03
CA HIS A 138 9.40 -19.64 10.51
C HIS A 138 8.63 -20.41 9.44
N ILE A 139 9.36 -20.85 8.42
CA ILE A 139 8.83 -21.65 7.31
C ILE A 139 9.00 -23.15 7.59
N ASP A 140 7.89 -23.89 7.52
CA ASP A 140 7.90 -25.34 7.34
C ASP A 140 7.41 -25.66 5.91
N GLU A 141 8.20 -26.38 5.11
CA GLU A 141 7.85 -26.72 3.72
C GLU A 141 6.83 -27.88 3.64
N GLY A 142 5.94 -27.83 2.63
CA GLY A 142 5.18 -29.01 2.17
C GLY A 142 3.76 -29.19 2.72
N VAL A 143 3.03 -28.09 2.96
CA VAL A 143 1.61 -28.12 3.36
C VAL A 143 0.74 -27.55 2.23
N GLU A 144 -0.10 -28.39 1.63
CA GLU A 144 -1.02 -27.98 0.56
C GLU A 144 -2.13 -27.07 1.12
N VAL A 145 -2.31 -25.89 0.51
CA VAL A 145 -3.20 -24.81 1.01
C VAL A 145 -4.57 -24.91 0.34
N VAL A 146 -5.64 -24.74 1.12
CA VAL A 146 -7.01 -24.66 0.61
C VAL A 146 -7.29 -23.21 0.27
N ASP A 147 -7.43 -22.93 -1.03
CA ASP A 147 -7.76 -21.58 -1.51
C ASP A 147 -9.28 -21.41 -1.48
N GLU A 148 -9.81 -20.90 -0.37
CA GLU A 148 -11.22 -20.57 -0.23
C GLU A 148 -11.54 -19.25 -0.94
N SER A 149 -12.66 -19.21 -1.64
CA SER A 149 -13.07 -18.02 -2.37
C SER A 149 -13.65 -16.96 -1.44
N PHE A 150 -13.32 -15.70 -1.68
CA PHE A 150 -13.80 -14.54 -0.94
C PHE A 150 -14.32 -13.45 -1.87
N GLU A 151 -14.95 -12.44 -1.28
CA GLU A 151 -15.32 -11.20 -1.97
C GLU A 151 -14.17 -10.18 -1.89
N PRO A 152 -13.59 -9.73 -3.02
CA PRO A 152 -12.53 -8.75 -3.00
C PRO A 152 -13.05 -7.42 -2.44
N TYR A 153 -12.41 -6.93 -1.39
CA TYR A 153 -12.74 -5.63 -0.82
C TYR A 153 -12.11 -4.53 -1.67
N SER A 154 -12.95 -3.66 -2.26
CA SER A 154 -12.51 -2.43 -2.91
C SER A 154 -12.71 -1.26 -1.95
N SER A 155 -11.67 -0.46 -1.75
CA SER A 155 -11.59 0.53 -0.66
C SER A 155 -11.36 1.96 -1.15
N TYR A 156 -11.66 2.25 -2.42
CA TYR A 156 -11.68 3.61 -2.97
C TYR A 156 -13.10 4.20 -2.97
N LEU A 157 -13.18 5.53 -3.05
CA LEU A 157 -14.42 6.31 -3.09
C LEU A 157 -14.46 7.10 -4.40
N GLU A 158 -15.65 7.45 -4.86
CA GLU A 158 -15.83 8.35 -6.00
C GLU A 158 -16.44 9.67 -5.47
N LEU A 159 -15.76 10.79 -5.71
CA LEU A 159 -16.27 12.11 -5.38
C LEU A 159 -16.91 12.79 -6.58
N ASP A 160 -18.05 13.44 -6.33
CA ASP A 160 -18.69 14.31 -7.31
C ASP A 160 -17.89 15.61 -7.46
N THR A 161 -17.12 15.69 -8.54
CA THR A 161 -16.24 16.82 -8.87
C THR A 161 -16.98 18.01 -9.50
N ASP A 162 -18.28 17.91 -9.78
CA ASP A 162 -19.10 19.04 -10.23
C ASP A 162 -19.41 20.04 -9.08
N ARG A 163 -19.10 19.65 -7.83
CA ARG A 163 -19.24 20.48 -6.63
C ARG A 163 -18.16 21.56 -6.54
N SER A 164 -18.33 22.53 -5.63
CA SER A 164 -17.31 23.56 -5.44
C SER A 164 -16.00 22.98 -4.90
N LYS A 165 -14.86 23.58 -5.26
CA LYS A 165 -13.54 23.14 -4.80
C LYS A 165 -13.45 23.09 -3.27
N GLU A 166 -14.07 24.04 -2.58
CA GLU A 166 -14.12 24.09 -1.12
C GLU A 166 -14.95 22.96 -0.50
N GLU A 167 -16.00 22.49 -1.18
CA GLU A 167 -16.82 21.35 -0.72
C GLU A 167 -16.09 20.02 -0.92
N VAL A 168 -15.42 19.84 -2.06
CA VAL A 168 -14.61 18.63 -2.33
C VAL A 168 -13.45 18.55 -1.35
N GLU A 169 -12.73 19.65 -1.13
CA GLU A 169 -11.60 19.66 -0.19
C GLU A 169 -12.04 19.38 1.26
N ARG A 170 -13.19 19.91 1.70
CA ARG A 170 -13.72 19.60 3.03
C ARG A 170 -14.00 18.10 3.18
N GLU A 171 -14.58 17.48 2.16
CA GLU A 171 -14.86 16.04 2.19
C GLU A 171 -13.59 15.20 2.19
N LEU A 172 -12.55 15.61 1.46
CA LEU A 172 -11.24 14.97 1.54
C LEU A 172 -10.61 15.10 2.93
N ILE A 173 -10.77 16.25 3.59
CA ILE A 173 -10.34 16.43 4.99
C ILE A 173 -11.12 15.47 5.90
N ASP A 174 -12.45 15.40 5.78
CA ASP A 174 -13.27 14.49 6.57
C ASP A 174 -12.86 13.02 6.37
N ILE A 175 -12.49 12.63 5.14
CA ILE A 175 -12.00 11.28 4.80
C ILE A 175 -10.62 11.02 5.44
N ALA A 176 -9.69 11.98 5.36
CA ALA A 176 -8.37 11.86 5.95
C ALA A 176 -8.45 11.80 7.49
N GLU A 177 -9.31 12.59 8.12
CA GLU A 177 -9.55 12.55 9.58
C GLU A 177 -10.13 11.19 10.01
N GLN A 178 -11.09 10.63 9.25
CA GLN A 178 -11.60 9.28 9.51
C GLN A 178 -10.54 8.19 9.32
N GLY A 179 -9.58 8.39 8.42
CA GLY A 179 -8.40 7.54 8.29
C GLY A 179 -7.52 7.62 9.53
N MET A 180 -7.23 8.84 10.00
CA MET A 180 -6.42 9.09 11.19
C MET A 180 -7.01 8.44 12.45
N GLU A 181 -8.34 8.46 12.64
CA GLU A 181 -9.01 7.76 13.76
C GLU A 181 -8.81 6.23 13.74
N LYS A 182 -8.44 5.66 12.59
CA LYS A 182 -8.14 4.24 12.42
C LYS A 182 -6.64 3.96 12.46
N ALA A 183 -5.79 4.96 12.61
CA ALA A 183 -4.35 4.79 12.72
C ALA A 183 -3.98 3.78 13.80
N TYR A 184 -2.90 3.06 13.59
CA TYR A 184 -2.28 2.23 14.62
C TYR A 184 -0.89 2.80 14.85
N ALA A 185 -0.73 3.57 15.92
CA ALA A 185 0.49 4.36 16.19
C ALA A 185 0.92 4.20 17.65
N ASP A 186 1.00 2.96 18.12
CA ASP A 186 1.26 2.64 19.53
C ASP A 186 2.68 3.04 19.98
N ASP A 187 3.65 3.06 19.05
CA ASP A 187 5.05 3.40 19.34
C ASP A 187 5.25 4.91 19.48
N SER A 188 4.79 5.68 18.49
CA SER A 188 5.04 7.13 18.42
C SER A 188 3.91 7.96 19.01
N GLY A 189 2.68 7.43 19.04
CA GLY A 189 1.46 8.18 19.34
C GLY A 189 1.09 9.21 18.27
N PHE A 190 1.75 9.19 17.11
CA PHE A 190 1.54 10.15 16.02
C PHE A 190 0.60 9.57 14.97
N GLU A 191 -0.70 9.79 15.17
CA GLU A 191 -1.74 9.34 14.24
C GLU A 191 -1.78 10.23 12.99
N VAL A 192 -1.85 9.57 11.84
CA VAL A 192 -1.89 10.17 10.50
C VAL A 192 -2.95 9.46 9.67
N GLY A 193 -3.77 10.25 8.97
CA GLY A 193 -4.65 9.76 7.92
C GLY A 193 -4.43 10.53 6.63
N SER A 194 -4.69 9.90 5.49
CA SER A 194 -4.61 10.60 4.21
C SER A 194 -5.77 10.25 3.27
N ALA A 195 -6.03 11.16 2.35
CA ALA A 195 -6.95 10.99 1.24
C ALA A 195 -6.25 11.49 -0.03
N LEU A 196 -5.87 10.57 -0.90
CA LEU A 196 -5.29 10.86 -2.21
C LEU A 196 -6.40 10.88 -3.26
N MET A 197 -6.53 11.98 -3.98
CA MET A 197 -7.54 12.17 -5.02
C MET A 197 -6.88 12.28 -6.40
N THR A 198 -7.44 11.56 -7.36
CA THR A 198 -7.09 11.62 -8.78
C THR A 198 -7.83 12.77 -9.49
N PHE A 199 -7.39 13.14 -10.70
CA PHE A 199 -8.05 14.17 -11.50
C PHE A 199 -9.48 13.81 -11.93
N ASP A 200 -9.81 12.52 -12.00
CA ASP A 200 -11.16 12.03 -12.31
C ASP A 200 -12.05 11.84 -11.07
N GLY A 201 -11.54 12.14 -9.87
CA GLY A 201 -12.31 12.20 -8.63
C GLY A 201 -12.36 10.89 -7.85
N ILE A 202 -11.54 9.90 -8.19
CA ILE A 202 -11.33 8.72 -7.36
C ILE A 202 -10.51 9.10 -6.13
N VAL A 203 -10.91 8.61 -4.96
CA VAL A 203 -10.26 8.90 -3.68
C VAL A 203 -9.82 7.63 -2.98
N TYR A 204 -8.55 7.60 -2.62
CA TYR A 204 -7.91 6.54 -1.88
C TYR A 204 -7.67 6.99 -0.44
N PRO A 205 -8.45 6.48 0.54
CA PRO A 205 -8.19 6.72 1.96
C PRO A 205 -7.06 5.82 2.48
N TYR A 206 -6.28 6.33 3.43
CA TYR A 206 -5.19 5.60 4.08
C TYR A 206 -4.96 6.08 5.52
N SER A 207 -4.26 5.29 6.33
CA SER A 207 -3.87 5.63 7.71
C SER A 207 -2.53 5.01 8.08
N ASN A 208 -1.73 5.65 8.92
CA ASN A 208 -0.47 5.03 9.34
C ASN A 208 -0.70 3.79 10.20
N LYS A 209 0.20 2.82 10.05
CA LYS A 209 0.32 1.60 10.84
C LYS A 209 1.77 1.50 11.28
N GLU A 210 2.00 1.47 12.58
CA GLU A 210 3.31 1.28 13.20
C GLU A 210 3.41 -0.16 13.69
N HIS A 211 4.63 -0.69 13.77
CA HIS A 211 4.85 -2.03 14.30
C HIS A 211 6.04 -2.01 15.27
N GLU A 212 5.84 -2.46 16.52
CA GLU A 212 6.79 -2.35 17.64
C GLU A 212 8.19 -2.90 17.29
N ASP A 213 8.23 -3.96 16.48
CA ASP A 213 9.48 -4.63 16.09
C ASP A 213 10.02 -4.23 14.71
N ASP A 214 9.30 -3.40 13.93
CA ASP A 214 9.75 -2.99 12.60
C ASP A 214 9.62 -1.48 12.35
N ARG A 215 10.73 -0.78 12.61
CA ARG A 215 10.91 0.64 12.28
C ARG A 215 10.83 0.93 10.77
N LYS A 216 10.80 -0.09 9.91
CA LYS A 216 10.65 0.05 8.45
C LYS A 216 9.20 -0.13 7.99
N LEU A 217 8.34 -0.77 8.79
CA LEU A 217 6.89 -0.88 8.54
C LEU A 217 6.13 0.28 9.18
N THR A 218 6.75 1.46 9.25
CA THR A 218 6.01 2.68 9.59
C THR A 218 5.32 3.12 8.31
N ALA A 219 4.09 2.64 8.07
CA ALA A 219 3.33 3.07 6.91
C ALA A 219 3.06 4.57 7.04
N HIS A 220 3.57 5.36 6.11
CA HIS A 220 3.42 6.80 6.11
C HIS A 220 2.38 7.20 5.03
N SER A 221 2.09 8.49 4.91
CA SER A 221 1.05 8.99 4.00
C SER A 221 1.23 8.57 2.53
N GLU A 222 2.43 8.17 2.10
CA GLU A 222 2.80 7.79 0.74
C GLU A 222 2.38 6.38 0.34
N ASP A 223 2.12 5.47 1.28
CA ASP A 223 1.63 4.12 0.98
C ASP A 223 0.27 4.17 0.26
N VAL A 224 -0.45 5.30 0.35
CA VAL A 224 -1.68 5.54 -0.41
C VAL A 224 -1.46 5.53 -1.93
N PHE A 225 -0.26 5.90 -2.40
CA PHE A 225 0.08 5.80 -3.83
C PHE A 225 0.22 4.34 -4.25
N ALA A 226 0.82 3.49 -3.41
CA ALA A 226 0.90 2.06 -3.68
C ALA A 226 -0.49 1.41 -3.77
N LYS A 227 -1.40 1.85 -2.89
CA LYS A 227 -2.81 1.48 -2.97
C LYS A 227 -3.44 1.92 -4.30
N ALA A 228 -3.23 3.16 -4.72
CA ALA A 228 -3.78 3.71 -5.96
C ALA A 228 -3.29 2.94 -7.21
N VAL A 229 -1.99 2.67 -7.31
CA VAL A 229 -1.38 1.91 -8.42
C VAL A 229 -2.01 0.54 -8.62
N ARG A 230 -2.32 -0.17 -7.52
CA ARG A 230 -3.04 -1.46 -7.61
C ARG A 230 -4.39 -1.34 -8.32
N TYR A 231 -5.09 -0.21 -8.17
CA TYR A 231 -6.36 0.04 -8.85
C TYR A 231 -6.18 0.54 -10.30
N GLY A 232 -4.93 0.71 -10.74
CA GLY A 232 -4.58 1.08 -12.10
C GLY A 232 -4.24 2.55 -12.30
N GLU A 233 -4.09 3.32 -11.21
CA GLU A 233 -3.63 4.71 -11.31
C GLU A 233 -2.16 4.76 -11.73
N GLU A 234 -1.85 5.68 -12.63
CA GLU A 234 -0.51 5.91 -13.13
C GLU A 234 0.07 7.22 -12.59
N PRO A 235 1.40 7.34 -12.56
CA PRO A 235 2.08 8.59 -12.28
C PRO A 235 1.57 9.75 -13.16
N GLY A 236 1.16 10.84 -12.50
CA GLY A 236 0.52 12.00 -13.13
C GLY A 236 -1.00 12.06 -13.01
N ASP A 237 -1.66 11.01 -12.51
CA ASP A 237 -3.12 10.96 -12.37
C ASP A 237 -3.65 11.71 -11.14
N PHE A 238 -2.76 12.19 -10.26
CA PHE A 238 -3.13 12.73 -8.95
C PHE A 238 -3.29 14.26 -8.94
N ASP A 239 -4.42 14.75 -8.41
CA ASP A 239 -4.73 16.17 -8.25
C ASP A 239 -4.27 16.69 -6.88
N LYS A 240 -4.63 15.95 -5.82
CA LYS A 240 -4.50 16.41 -4.44
C LYS A 240 -4.31 15.27 -3.46
N ILE A 241 -3.49 15.51 -2.44
CA ILE A 241 -3.46 14.69 -1.23
C ILE A 241 -3.78 15.55 0.00
N VAL A 242 -4.70 15.06 0.82
CA VAL A 242 -4.95 15.60 2.16
C VAL A 242 -4.28 14.69 3.18
N ILE A 243 -3.58 15.27 4.15
CA ILE A 243 -2.89 14.58 5.24
C ILE A 243 -3.40 15.18 6.56
N ALA A 244 -4.18 14.39 7.30
CA ALA A 244 -4.66 14.74 8.63
C ALA A 244 -3.68 14.21 9.69
N THR A 245 -3.39 15.03 10.71
CA THR A 245 -2.50 14.64 11.82
C THR A 245 -3.11 14.99 13.17
N SER A 246 -2.69 14.28 14.22
CA SER A 246 -3.14 14.55 15.60
C SER A 246 -2.56 15.85 16.20
N THR A 247 -1.79 16.62 15.43
CA THR A 247 -1.18 17.90 15.86
C THR A 247 -2.09 19.11 15.61
N PRO A 248 -1.99 20.19 16.41
CA PRO A 248 -2.82 21.39 16.23
C PRO A 248 -2.66 22.10 14.87
N GLU A 249 -1.41 22.35 14.47
CA GLU A 249 -1.08 23.16 13.26
C GLU A 249 -1.02 22.32 11.97
N GLY A 250 -1.28 21.01 12.06
CA GLY A 250 -0.95 20.04 11.03
C GLY A 250 0.50 19.57 11.14
N GLY A 251 0.85 18.55 10.37
CA GLY A 251 2.21 18.04 10.23
C GLY A 251 2.89 18.56 8.96
N SER A 252 4.13 18.12 8.75
CA SER A 252 4.78 18.19 7.44
C SER A 252 5.11 16.77 6.99
N SER A 253 5.03 16.52 5.69
CA SER A 253 5.49 15.25 5.10
C SER A 253 6.98 15.03 5.38
N CYS A 254 7.39 13.78 5.64
CA CYS A 254 8.80 13.44 5.78
C CYS A 254 9.49 13.39 4.42
N GLY A 255 10.82 13.31 4.40
CA GLY A 255 11.61 13.30 3.16
C GLY A 255 11.27 12.13 2.23
N ASN A 256 10.94 10.96 2.78
CA ASN A 256 10.53 9.79 1.99
C ASN A 256 9.16 10.02 1.35
N CYS A 257 8.18 10.51 2.13
CA CYS A 257 6.85 10.82 1.60
C CYS A 257 6.94 11.82 0.43
N LEU A 258 7.71 12.90 0.62
CA LEU A 258 7.91 13.93 -0.41
C LEU A 258 8.62 13.39 -1.65
N GLN A 259 9.60 12.51 -1.46
CA GLN A 259 10.30 11.85 -2.55
C GLN A 259 9.34 10.94 -3.34
N THR A 260 8.57 10.08 -2.67
CA THR A 260 7.56 9.23 -3.32
C THR A 260 6.50 10.06 -4.06
N MET A 261 5.94 11.11 -3.43
CA MET A 261 5.01 12.03 -4.10
C MET A 261 5.62 12.65 -5.36
N ALA A 262 6.90 13.02 -5.34
CA ALA A 262 7.57 13.61 -6.49
C ALA A 262 7.83 12.63 -7.63
N GLU A 263 8.09 11.37 -7.29
CA GLU A 263 8.22 10.30 -8.29
C GLU A 263 6.88 9.99 -8.94
N PHE A 264 5.80 9.88 -8.15
CA PHE A 264 4.46 9.62 -8.68
C PHE A 264 3.85 10.81 -9.42
N GLN A 265 4.14 12.04 -9.02
CA GLN A 265 3.66 13.19 -9.78
C GLN A 265 4.49 13.38 -11.06
N ASP A 266 5.80 13.10 -11.02
CA ASP A 266 6.74 13.28 -12.13
C ASP A 266 6.56 14.60 -12.91
N ILE A 267 6.59 15.70 -12.16
CA ILE A 267 6.50 17.07 -12.72
C ILE A 267 7.58 17.29 -13.81
N SER A 268 8.70 16.57 -13.70
CA SER A 268 9.81 16.61 -14.67
C SER A 268 9.41 16.17 -16.08
N ARG A 269 8.39 15.29 -16.20
CA ARG A 269 7.82 14.84 -17.48
C ARG A 269 6.59 15.67 -17.93
N GLY A 270 6.27 16.75 -17.21
CA GLY A 270 5.28 17.74 -17.63
C GLY A 270 3.88 17.57 -17.01
N HIS A 271 3.75 16.72 -15.99
CA HIS A 271 2.53 16.58 -15.20
C HIS A 271 2.26 17.82 -14.34
N GLU A 272 0.99 18.00 -13.95
CA GLU A 272 0.58 19.09 -13.06
C GLU A 272 1.19 18.92 -11.66
N ASP A 273 1.29 20.01 -10.90
CA ASP A 273 1.87 19.99 -9.56
C ASP A 273 0.82 19.54 -8.52
N LEU A 274 1.19 18.60 -7.65
CA LEU A 274 0.30 18.00 -6.65
C LEU A 274 -0.07 19.02 -5.56
N ASP A 275 -1.37 19.19 -5.30
CA ASP A 275 -1.86 19.95 -4.14
C ASP A 275 -1.62 19.15 -2.86
N LEU A 276 -0.92 19.75 -1.89
CA LEU A 276 -0.74 19.22 -0.54
C LEU A 276 -1.62 20.00 0.44
N VAL A 277 -2.49 19.30 1.17
CA VAL A 277 -3.31 19.89 2.23
C VAL A 277 -3.00 19.20 3.55
N PHE A 278 -2.41 19.93 4.48
CA PHE A 278 -2.14 19.43 5.83
C PHE A 278 -3.24 19.90 6.77
N ALA A 279 -4.03 18.97 7.28
CA ALA A 279 -5.11 19.23 8.22
C ALA A 279 -4.66 18.87 9.65
N GLY A 280 -4.46 19.90 10.47
CA GLY A 280 -4.32 19.75 11.91
C GLY A 280 -5.66 19.85 12.63
N GLN A 281 -5.62 19.64 13.95
CA GLN A 281 -6.79 19.76 14.82
C GLN A 281 -7.39 21.18 14.87
N GLU A 282 -6.58 22.22 14.61
CA GLU A 282 -6.99 23.62 14.70
C GLU A 282 -6.85 24.38 13.37
N ASP A 283 -5.86 24.02 12.55
CA ASP A 283 -5.52 24.73 11.31
C ASP A 283 -5.38 23.82 10.10
N VAL A 284 -5.58 24.38 8.90
CA VAL A 284 -5.37 23.70 7.62
C VAL A 284 -4.39 24.48 6.75
N MET A 285 -3.25 23.88 6.44
CA MET A 285 -2.21 24.43 5.58
C MET A 285 -2.34 23.88 4.16
N ARG A 286 -2.15 24.74 3.15
CA ARG A 286 -2.18 24.37 1.73
C ARG A 286 -0.86 24.75 1.08
N ARG A 287 -0.28 23.80 0.36
CA ARG A 287 1.03 23.89 -0.29
C ARG A 287 0.98 23.20 -1.64
N LYS A 288 1.98 23.47 -2.46
CA LYS A 288 2.28 22.63 -3.62
C LYS A 288 3.47 21.73 -3.34
N LEU A 289 3.51 20.55 -3.95
CA LEU A 289 4.65 19.65 -3.82
C LEU A 289 5.94 20.33 -4.27
N SER A 290 5.93 21.09 -5.35
CA SER A 290 7.11 21.85 -5.80
C SER A 290 7.58 22.94 -4.83
N GLU A 291 6.73 23.41 -3.91
CA GLU A 291 7.12 24.38 -2.88
C GLU A 291 7.85 23.70 -1.71
N ASP A 292 7.39 22.50 -1.34
CA ASP A 292 7.93 21.73 -0.21
C ASP A 292 9.13 20.87 -0.60
N PHE A 293 9.20 20.50 -1.88
CA PHE A 293 10.26 19.66 -2.42
C PHE A 293 10.70 20.14 -3.83
N PRO A 294 11.38 21.30 -3.93
CA PRO A 294 11.64 21.99 -5.20
C PRO A 294 12.68 21.35 -6.11
N LEU A 295 13.49 20.42 -5.60
CA LEU A 295 14.57 19.76 -6.33
C LEU A 295 14.53 18.26 -6.05
N PRO A 296 13.44 17.56 -6.43
CA PRO A 296 13.32 16.14 -6.20
C PRO A 296 14.34 15.38 -7.03
N PHE A 297 14.72 14.19 -6.55
CA PHE A 297 15.32 13.21 -7.44
C PHE A 297 14.19 12.63 -8.31
N SER A 298 14.31 12.67 -9.64
CA SER A 298 13.21 12.30 -10.55
C SER A 298 13.76 11.82 -11.88
N PRO A 299 13.01 11.06 -12.71
CA PRO A 299 13.56 10.52 -13.95
C PRO A 299 14.05 11.61 -14.91
N GLY A 300 13.39 12.76 -14.94
CA GLY A 300 13.75 13.86 -15.83
C GLY A 300 14.98 14.66 -15.39
N ASN A 301 15.60 14.33 -14.25
CA ASN A 301 16.83 14.99 -13.79
C ASN A 301 17.95 14.03 -13.33
N LEU A 302 17.88 12.76 -13.77
CA LEU A 302 18.95 11.76 -13.66
C LEU A 302 19.97 11.84 -14.80
#